data_AF-A0A7S0D3F8-F1
#
_entry.id   AF-A0A7S0D3F8-F1
#
_cell.length_a   1.000
_cell.length_b   1.000
_cell.length_c   1.000
_cell.angle_alpha   90.00
_cell.angle_beta   90.00
_cell.angle_gamma   90.00
#
_symmetry.space_group_name_H-M   'P 1'
#
loop_
_entity.id
_entity.type
_entity.pdbx_description
1 polymer ?
#
loop_
_entity_poly.entity_id
_entity_poly.type
_entity_poly.pdbx_seq_one_letter_code
_entity_poly.pdbx_strand_id
1 'polypeptide(L)'
;ALRTSEYYDRNQQYKWLLKIVRKYDILTAQTPRLLDYSKLAFVRTVLSKRKLRWLVDNHIVSGWDDPRMPTIKGFIRRGLTPEGLRDFVTRMGASRSGILMEYDKLWALNRQHIDPTAPRFWAINKENVVPVRLEGEDTEATGEG
;
A
#
# COMPACT_ATOMS: atom_id res chain seq x y z
N ALA A 1 6.08 22.81 -5.93
CA ALA A 1 5.95 21.56 -6.70
C ALA A 1 6.80 20.48 -6.06
N LEU A 2 6.18 19.35 -5.68
CA LEU A 2 6.87 18.17 -5.17
C LEU A 2 6.99 17.14 -6.29
N ARG A 3 8.15 16.52 -6.47
CA ARG A 3 8.32 15.44 -7.45
C ARG A 3 9.31 14.38 -6.97
N THR A 4 9.34 13.26 -7.68
CA THR A 4 10.27 12.18 -7.36
C THR A 4 11.69 12.50 -7.84
N SER A 5 12.70 12.00 -7.10
CA SER A 5 14.12 12.21 -7.37
C SER A 5 14.62 11.60 -8.68
N GLU A 6 13.82 10.75 -9.34
CA GLU A 6 14.13 10.25 -10.69
C GLU A 6 14.30 11.36 -11.74
N TYR A 7 13.70 12.53 -11.51
CA TYR A 7 13.80 13.67 -12.42
C TYR A 7 14.88 14.67 -12.00
N TYR A 8 15.73 14.33 -11.03
CA TYR A 8 16.69 15.26 -10.45
C TYR A 8 17.56 15.95 -11.51
N ASP A 9 18.05 15.22 -12.50
CA ASP A 9 18.87 15.78 -13.59
C ASP A 9 18.12 16.81 -14.45
N ARG A 10 16.79 16.73 -14.48
CA ARG A 10 15.91 17.70 -15.17
C ARG A 10 15.70 18.99 -14.38
N ASN A 11 16.19 19.09 -13.14
CA ASN A 11 16.07 20.29 -12.30
C ASN A 11 16.67 21.52 -13.00
N GLN A 12 17.82 21.35 -13.66
CA GLN A 12 18.50 22.46 -14.34
C GLN A 12 17.67 22.99 -15.52
N GLN A 13 17.10 22.09 -16.31
CA GLN A 13 16.22 22.44 -17.43
C GLN A 13 14.96 23.17 -16.95
N TYR A 14 14.37 22.70 -15.85
CA TYR A 14 13.23 23.37 -15.22
C TYR A 14 13.58 24.80 -14.76
N LYS A 15 14.71 24.97 -14.07
CA LYS A 15 15.20 26.29 -13.63
C LYS A 15 15.50 27.21 -14.81
N TRP A 16 16.06 26.69 -15.90
CA TRP A 16 16.33 27.44 -17.11
C TRP A 16 15.04 27.96 -17.77
N LEU A 17 14.04 27.08 -17.93
CA LEU A 17 12.75 27.48 -18.49
C LEU A 17 12.07 28.56 -17.64
N LEU A 18 12.12 28.42 -16.32
CA LEU A 18 11.59 29.43 -15.40
C LEU A 18 12.28 30.79 -15.53
N LYS A 19 13.61 30.82 -15.78
CA LYS A 19 14.33 32.08 -16.02
C LYS A 19 13.86 32.77 -17.31
N ILE A 20 13.60 32.00 -18.37
CA ILE A 20 13.10 32.54 -19.64
C ILE A 20 11.70 33.11 -19.46
N VAL A 21 10.78 32.33 -18.88
CA VAL A 21 9.40 32.76 -18.65
C VAL A 21 9.35 34.05 -17.82
N ARG A 22 10.22 34.17 -16.80
CA ARG A 22 10.35 35.37 -15.99
C ARG A 22 10.98 36.55 -16.74
N LYS A 23 11.95 36.30 -17.63
CA LYS A 23 12.61 37.34 -18.43
C LYS A 23 11.63 38.05 -19.38
N TYR A 24 10.70 37.29 -19.96
CA TYR A 24 9.76 37.79 -20.96
C TYR A 24 8.37 38.12 -20.37
N ASP A 25 8.24 38.14 -19.03
CA ASP A 25 6.99 38.39 -18.29
C ASP A 25 5.78 37.59 -18.80
N ILE A 26 6.03 36.36 -19.26
CA ILE A 26 5.01 35.49 -19.89
C ILE A 26 4.05 34.93 -18.83
N LEU A 27 4.53 34.79 -17.58
CA LEU A 27 3.71 34.44 -16.43
C LEU A 27 4.04 35.37 -15.24
N THR A 28 3.01 36.05 -14.74
CA THR A 28 3.04 36.91 -13.54
C THR A 28 2.98 36.11 -12.22
N ALA A 29 2.89 34.78 -12.29
CA ALA A 29 2.73 33.92 -11.12
C ALA A 29 4.05 33.70 -10.36
N GLN A 30 3.95 33.60 -9.02
CA GLN A 30 5.10 33.23 -8.18
C GLN A 30 5.71 31.90 -8.64
N THR A 31 7.04 31.89 -8.80
CA THR A 31 7.78 30.71 -9.23
C THR A 31 7.65 29.60 -8.18
N PRO A 32 7.04 28.44 -8.50
CA PRO A 32 6.84 27.39 -7.53
C PRO A 32 8.19 26.77 -7.14
N ARG A 33 8.44 26.67 -5.83
CA ARG A 33 9.63 25.98 -5.32
C ARG A 33 9.56 24.50 -5.67
N LEU A 34 10.61 23.99 -6.30
CA LEU A 34 10.74 22.58 -6.64
C LEU A 34 11.44 21.83 -5.51
N LEU A 35 10.81 20.77 -5.01
CA LEU A 35 11.39 19.88 -4.00
C LEU A 35 11.28 18.44 -4.49
N ASP A 36 12.39 17.73 -4.38
CA ASP A 36 12.48 16.33 -4.77
C ASP A 36 12.38 15.43 -3.53
N TYR A 37 11.72 14.29 -3.69
CA TYR A 37 11.61 13.22 -2.69
C TYR A 37 11.86 11.85 -3.33
N SER A 38 12.28 10.87 -2.54
CA SER A 38 12.52 9.49 -2.98
C SER A 38 11.23 8.71 -3.14
N LYS A 39 11.20 7.78 -4.10
CA LYS A 39 10.10 6.82 -4.20
C LYS A 39 10.20 5.78 -3.08
N LEU A 40 9.03 5.34 -2.64
CA LEU A 40 8.87 4.16 -1.80
C LEU A 40 9.01 2.89 -2.65
N ALA A 41 9.85 1.97 -2.19
CA ALA A 41 9.93 0.61 -2.67
C ALA A 41 9.81 -0.38 -1.52
N PHE A 42 9.28 -1.57 -1.81
CA PHE A 42 9.20 -2.65 -0.85
C PHE A 42 10.15 -3.79 -1.22
N VAL A 43 10.75 -4.42 -0.21
CA VAL A 43 11.54 -5.64 -0.37
C VAL A 43 10.65 -6.75 -0.96
N ARG A 44 11.21 -7.54 -1.88
CA ARG A 44 10.51 -8.65 -2.59
C ARG A 44 9.23 -8.24 -3.32
N THR A 45 9.09 -6.96 -3.67
CA THR A 45 7.91 -6.44 -4.35
C THR A 45 8.29 -5.79 -5.67
N VAL A 46 7.45 -5.97 -6.69
CA VAL A 46 7.65 -5.36 -8.00
C VAL A 46 6.65 -4.23 -8.21
N LEU A 47 7.13 -3.04 -8.58
CA LEU A 47 6.27 -1.86 -8.80
C LEU A 47 6.18 -1.42 -10.27
N SER A 48 7.02 -1.97 -11.15
CA SER A 48 7.04 -1.54 -12.55
C SER A 48 5.76 -1.97 -13.27
N LYS A 49 5.11 -1.04 -13.98
CA LYS A 49 3.88 -1.29 -14.76
C LYS A 49 4.02 -2.48 -15.72
N ARG A 50 5.16 -2.61 -16.40
CA ARG A 50 5.44 -3.71 -17.34
C ARG A 50 5.38 -5.08 -16.65
N LYS A 51 6.08 -5.24 -15.51
CA LYS A 51 6.10 -6.51 -14.78
C LYS A 51 4.76 -6.80 -14.09
N LEU A 52 4.08 -5.79 -13.56
CA LEU A 52 2.74 -5.98 -12.98
C LEU A 52 1.73 -6.44 -14.03
N ARG A 53 1.77 -5.84 -15.22
CA ARG A 53 0.95 -6.27 -16.35
C ARG A 53 1.28 -7.72 -16.75
N TRP A 54 2.57 -8.07 -16.83
CA TRP A 54 2.98 -9.44 -17.10
C TRP A 54 2.42 -10.46 -16.09
N LEU A 55 2.36 -10.13 -14.79
CA LEU A 55 1.74 -11.02 -13.78
C LEU A 55 0.24 -11.25 -14.04
N VAL A 56 -0.48 -10.22 -14.46
CA VAL A 56 -1.91 -10.28 -14.77
C VAL A 56 -2.13 -11.06 -16.07
N ASP A 57 -1.37 -10.75 -17.12
CA ASP A 57 -1.50 -11.36 -18.44
C ASP A 57 -1.19 -12.88 -18.43
N ASN A 58 -0.29 -13.32 -17.53
CA ASN A 58 0.06 -14.73 -17.36
C ASN A 58 -0.79 -15.44 -16.30
N HIS A 59 -1.85 -14.82 -15.80
CA HIS A 59 -2.77 -15.40 -14.80
C HIS A 59 -2.09 -15.90 -13.51
N ILE A 60 -0.93 -15.35 -13.15
CA ILE A 60 -0.27 -15.63 -11.87
C ILE A 60 -1.07 -15.02 -10.72
N VAL A 61 -1.76 -13.91 -11.00
CA VAL A 61 -2.71 -13.24 -10.12
C VAL A 61 -4.10 -13.21 -10.76
N SER A 62 -5.13 -13.12 -9.91
CA SER A 62 -6.53 -13.06 -10.36
C SER A 62 -6.88 -11.76 -11.09
N GLY A 63 -6.13 -10.68 -10.85
CA GLY A 63 -6.37 -9.38 -11.46
C GLY A 63 -5.57 -8.26 -10.82
N TRP A 64 -5.88 -7.01 -11.18
CA TRP A 64 -5.23 -5.81 -10.63
C TRP A 64 -5.59 -5.52 -9.17
N ASP A 65 -6.69 -6.10 -8.70
CA ASP A 65 -7.22 -5.99 -7.35
C ASP A 65 -6.85 -7.21 -6.48
N ASP A 66 -6.08 -8.18 -6.99
CA ASP A 66 -5.65 -9.36 -6.25
C ASP A 66 -4.92 -8.95 -4.93
N PRO A 67 -5.20 -9.57 -3.77
CA PRO A 67 -4.57 -9.25 -2.49
C PRO A 67 -3.03 -9.36 -2.46
N ARG A 68 -2.44 -10.07 -3.43
CA ARG A 68 -0.98 -10.20 -3.58
C ARG A 68 -0.37 -9.06 -4.40
N MET A 69 -1.20 -8.29 -5.12
CA MET A 69 -0.74 -7.18 -5.94
C MET A 69 -0.41 -5.96 -5.07
N PRO A 70 0.73 -5.29 -5.30
CA PRO A 70 1.11 -4.07 -4.57
C PRO A 70 0.39 -2.84 -5.15
N THR A 71 -0.91 -2.96 -5.40
CA THR A 71 -1.79 -1.88 -5.84
C THR A 71 -2.64 -1.42 -4.67
N ILE A 72 -3.11 -0.17 -4.69
CA ILE A 72 -4.03 0.33 -3.65
C ILE A 72 -5.28 -0.55 -3.56
N LYS A 73 -5.82 -1.00 -4.70
CA LYS A 73 -6.96 -1.92 -4.74
C LYS A 73 -6.63 -3.28 -4.10
N GLY A 74 -5.48 -3.86 -4.43
CA GLY A 74 -5.02 -5.12 -3.83
C GLY A 74 -4.82 -5.02 -2.32
N PHE A 75 -4.22 -3.92 -1.87
CA PHE A 75 -4.07 -3.63 -0.44
C PHE A 75 -5.41 -3.53 0.28
N ILE A 76 -6.37 -2.77 -0.26
CA ILE A 76 -7.70 -2.63 0.33
C ILE A 76 -8.42 -3.97 0.34
N ARG A 77 -8.38 -4.74 -0.75
CA ARG A 77 -8.99 -6.08 -0.84
C ARG A 77 -8.37 -7.06 0.18
N ARG A 78 -7.08 -6.89 0.51
CA ARG A 78 -6.40 -7.66 1.55
C ARG A 78 -6.77 -7.25 2.97
N GLY A 79 -7.38 -6.09 3.17
CA GLY A 79 -7.75 -5.57 4.49
C GLY A 79 -6.84 -4.45 5.00
N LEU A 80 -6.15 -3.70 4.13
CA LEU A 80 -5.48 -2.46 4.53
C LEU A 80 -6.51 -1.34 4.75
N THR A 81 -6.51 -0.72 5.92
CA THR A 81 -7.39 0.44 6.19
C THR A 81 -6.80 1.73 5.62
N PRO A 82 -7.63 2.67 5.13
CA PRO A 82 -7.17 3.98 4.70
C PRO A 82 -6.40 4.74 5.79
N GLU A 83 -6.82 4.59 7.04
CA GLU A 83 -6.19 5.20 8.22
C GLU A 83 -4.79 4.64 8.44
N GLY A 84 -4.64 3.31 8.39
CA GLY A 84 -3.35 2.64 8.51
C GLY A 84 -2.38 3.03 7.39
N LEU A 85 -2.87 3.20 6.16
CA LEU A 85 -2.04 3.67 5.05
C LEU A 85 -1.59 5.12 5.24
N ARG A 86 -2.47 6.01 5.71
CA ARG A 86 -2.13 7.42 5.97
C ARG A 86 -1.11 7.54 7.10
N ASP A 87 -1.30 6.79 8.18
CA ASP A 87 -0.37 6.76 9.31
C ASP A 87 1.01 6.23 8.86
N PHE A 88 1.04 5.16 8.07
CA PHE A 88 2.27 4.63 7.47
C PHE A 88 3.04 5.67 6.64
N VAL A 89 2.35 6.37 5.73
CA VAL A 89 2.96 7.41 4.89
C VAL A 89 3.47 8.59 5.75
N THR A 90 2.72 8.96 6.79
CA THR A 90 3.08 10.06 7.69
C THR A 90 4.31 9.73 8.52
N ARG A 91 4.38 8.52 9.09
CA ARG A 91 5.53 8.06 9.89
C ARG A 91 6.79 7.85 9.06
N MET A 92 6.67 7.39 7.82
CA MET A 92 7.81 7.26 6.92
C MET A 92 8.46 8.63 6.64
N GLY A 93 7.63 9.65 6.39
CA GLY A 93 8.08 10.98 6.03
C GLY A 93 8.71 11.07 4.64
N ALA A 94 9.02 12.29 4.21
CA ALA A 94 9.69 12.54 2.95
C ALA A 94 11.22 12.52 3.12
N SER A 95 11.90 11.66 2.38
CA SER A 95 13.36 11.64 2.28
C SER A 95 13.83 11.93 0.86
N ARG A 96 15.10 12.27 0.69
CA ARG A 96 15.77 12.32 -0.63
C ARG A 96 16.48 11.00 -0.96
N SER A 97 16.84 10.23 0.06
CA SER A 97 17.52 8.94 -0.08
C SER A 97 16.50 7.85 -0.39
N GLY A 98 16.88 6.87 -1.22
CA GLY A 98 16.00 5.76 -1.60
C GLY A 98 15.41 5.05 -0.37
N ILE A 99 14.09 4.87 -0.37
CA ILE A 99 13.37 4.22 0.73
C ILE A 99 13.03 2.79 0.30
N LEU A 100 13.74 1.82 0.87
CA LEU A 100 13.44 0.40 0.73
C LEU A 100 12.92 -0.12 2.07
N MET A 101 11.64 -0.50 2.12
CA MET A 101 11.00 -0.98 3.34
C MET A 101 10.51 -2.41 3.24
N GLU A 102 10.41 -3.07 4.37
CA GLU A 102 9.77 -4.38 4.46
C GLU A 102 8.26 -4.25 4.46
N TYR A 103 7.61 -5.25 3.86
CA TYR A 103 6.17 -5.32 3.74
C TYR A 103 5.50 -5.43 5.12
N ASP A 104 6.16 -6.08 6.08
CA ASP A 104 5.62 -6.34 7.42
C ASP A 104 5.42 -5.05 8.24
N LYS A 105 6.23 -4.01 8.01
CA LYS A 105 6.09 -2.72 8.70
C LYS A 105 4.75 -2.05 8.39
N LEU A 106 4.28 -2.15 7.15
CA LEU A 106 2.98 -1.64 6.74
C LEU A 106 1.86 -2.38 7.48
N TRP A 107 1.93 -3.71 7.54
CA TRP A 107 0.92 -4.54 8.18
C TRP A 107 0.92 -4.44 9.70
N ALA A 108 2.09 -4.27 10.33
CA ALA A 108 2.21 -4.03 11.76
C ALA A 108 1.50 -2.72 12.16
N LEU A 109 1.66 -1.66 11.37
CA LEU A 109 0.95 -0.40 11.59
C LEU A 109 -0.55 -0.55 11.33
N ASN A 110 -0.94 -1.22 10.24
CA ASN A 110 -2.35 -1.49 9.96
C ASN A 110 -3.03 -2.29 11.09
N ARG A 111 -2.32 -3.24 11.72
CA ARG A 111 -2.81 -4.01 12.86
C ARG A 111 -3.20 -3.12 14.03
N GLN A 112 -2.46 -2.05 14.30
CA GLN A 112 -2.79 -1.11 15.38
C GLN A 112 -4.14 -0.39 15.16
N HIS A 113 -4.55 -0.22 13.91
CA HIS A 113 -5.85 0.38 13.55
C HIS A 113 -6.98 -0.64 13.52
N ILE A 114 -6.69 -1.89 13.12
CA ILE A 114 -7.70 -2.96 13.02
C ILE A 114 -7.99 -3.61 14.38
N ASP A 115 -6.97 -3.84 15.20
CA ASP A 115 -7.10 -4.63 16.44
C ASP A 115 -8.16 -4.07 17.43
N PRO A 116 -8.33 -2.74 17.59
CA PRO A 116 -9.38 -2.17 18.44
C PRO A 116 -10.79 -2.19 17.84
N THR A 117 -10.92 -2.26 16.51
CA THR A 117 -12.19 -2.12 15.80
C THR A 117 -12.76 -3.46 15.31
N ALA A 118 -11.89 -4.48 15.17
CA ALA A 118 -12.28 -5.77 14.63
C ALA A 118 -13.04 -6.63 15.66
N PRO A 119 -14.27 -7.08 15.35
CA PRO A 119 -14.98 -8.04 16.18
C PRO A 119 -14.24 -9.38 16.23
N ARG A 120 -14.32 -10.06 17.37
CA ARG A 120 -13.66 -11.35 17.60
C ARG A 120 -14.63 -12.48 17.29
N PHE A 121 -14.27 -13.30 16.31
CA PHE A 121 -14.99 -14.51 15.95
C PHE A 121 -14.08 -15.73 16.07
N TRP A 122 -14.69 -16.89 16.24
CA TRP A 122 -13.99 -18.17 16.33
C TRP A 122 -14.18 -18.90 15.01
N ALA A 123 -13.09 -19.31 14.38
CA ALA A 123 -13.11 -20.10 13.17
C ALA A 123 -12.11 -21.24 13.32
N ILE A 124 -12.55 -22.47 13.03
CA ILE A 124 -11.72 -23.67 13.11
C ILE A 124 -11.40 -24.09 11.69
N ASN A 125 -10.12 -24.37 11.42
CA ASN A 125 -9.74 -24.93 10.13
C ASN A 125 -10.23 -26.38 10.04
N LYS A 126 -11.03 -26.67 9.00
CA LYS A 126 -11.64 -27.97 8.73
C LYS A 126 -10.65 -29.13 8.69
N GLU A 127 -9.42 -28.89 8.25
CA GLU A 127 -8.41 -29.94 8.07
C GLU A 127 -7.94 -30.58 9.38
N ASN A 128 -8.05 -29.88 10.52
CA ASN A 128 -7.51 -30.33 11.82
C ASN A 128 -8.57 -30.39 12.92
N VAL A 129 -9.83 -30.66 12.55
CA VAL A 129 -10.91 -30.78 13.54
C VAL A 129 -10.78 -32.12 14.26
N VAL A 130 -10.62 -32.06 15.59
CA VAL A 130 -10.66 -33.25 16.45
C VAL A 130 -12.10 -33.39 16.97
N PRO A 131 -12.80 -34.50 16.68
CA PRO A 131 -14.14 -34.72 17.21
C PRO A 131 -14.05 -34.95 18.72
N VAL A 132 -14.79 -34.14 19.49
CA VAL A 132 -14.94 -34.31 20.93
C VAL A 132 -16.22 -35.08 21.18
N ARG A 133 -16.13 -36.21 21.88
CA ARG A 133 -17.29 -36.89 22.46
C ARG A 133 -17.57 -36.30 23.82
N LEU A 134 -18.76 -35.73 23.99
CA LEU A 134 -19.26 -35.31 25.29
C LEU A 134 -20.03 -36.49 25.88
N GLU A 135 -19.63 -36.94 27.07
CA GLU A 135 -20.40 -37.90 27.86
C GLU A 135 -21.22 -37.11 28.89
N GLY A 136 -22.52 -36.97 28.62
CA GLY A 136 -23.52 -36.29 29.46
C GLY A 136 -24.91 -36.44 28.83
N GLU A 137 -25.93 -36.66 29.66
CA GLU A 137 -27.30 -37.01 29.25
C GLU A 137 -27.92 -36.06 28.21
N ASP A 138 -28.70 -36.67 27.31
CA ASP A 138 -29.37 -36.08 26.16
C ASP A 138 -29.96 -34.69 26.44
N THR A 139 -29.37 -33.67 25.85
CA THR A 139 -30.10 -32.45 25.52
C THR A 139 -30.00 -32.24 24.03
N GLU A 140 -31.15 -32.42 23.36
CA GLU A 140 -31.35 -32.25 21.93
C GLU A 140 -30.84 -30.88 21.48
N ALA A 141 -29.68 -30.86 20.83
CA ALA A 141 -29.19 -29.68 20.14
C ALA A 141 -29.79 -29.65 18.73
N THR A 142 -30.96 -29.02 18.61
CA THR A 142 -31.55 -28.64 17.32
C THR A 142 -30.69 -27.51 16.72
N GLY A 143 -29.73 -27.88 15.87
CA GLY A 143 -28.90 -26.94 15.12
C GLY A 143 -29.25 -26.96 13.64
N GLU A 144 -30.16 -26.09 13.21
CA GLU A 144 -30.32 -25.71 11.81
C GLU A 144 -29.24 -24.66 11.44
N GLY A 145 -28.53 -24.89 10.32
CA GLY A 145 -27.90 -23.84 9.50
C GLY A 145 -26.43 -23.55 9.73
#